data_AF-A0A4Q6AFV5-F1
#
_entry.id   AF-A0A4Q6AFV5-F1
#
_cell.length_a   1.000
_cell.length_b   1.000
_cell.length_c   1.000
_cell.angle_alpha   90.00
_cell.angle_beta   90.00
_cell.angle_gamma   90.00
#
_symmetry.space_group_name_H-M   'P 1'
#
loop_
_entity.id
_entity.type
_entity.pdbx_description
1 polymer ?
#
loop_
_entity_poly.entity_id
_entity_poly.type
_entity_poly.pdbx_seq_one_letter_code
_entity_poly.pdbx_strand_id
1 'polypeptide(L)'
;MKQCADRMLEVVVEDNGIGRIRAAEINGAEMLSQKSYGMRITRDRLYMISNTYQADADVSVEDLALKDGSAGGTRVTVHIPFRHIATKGVV
;
A
#
# COMPACT_ATOMS: atom_id res chain seq x y z
N MET A 1 14.30 -21.18 19.13
CA MET A 1 13.41 -20.57 18.11
C MET A 1 12.76 -19.37 18.78
N LYS A 2 13.08 -18.13 18.37
CA LYS A 2 12.55 -16.93 19.04
C LYS A 2 11.27 -16.49 18.35
N GLN A 3 10.15 -16.60 19.08
CA GLN A 3 8.90 -15.92 18.77
C GLN A 3 9.12 -14.42 18.98
N CYS A 4 9.19 -13.63 17.92
CA CYS A 4 8.86 -12.21 18.01
C CYS A 4 7.35 -12.14 17.77
N ALA A 5 6.60 -11.52 18.67
CA ALA A 5 5.21 -11.18 18.35
C ALA A 5 5.24 -10.22 17.15
N ASP A 6 4.77 -10.69 15.99
CA ASP A 6 4.72 -9.94 14.74
C ASP A 6 3.71 -8.81 14.85
N ARG A 7 4.16 -7.68 15.41
CA ARG A 7 3.37 -6.46 15.46
C ARG A 7 3.34 -5.86 14.05
N MET A 8 2.18 -5.95 13.42
CA MET A 8 1.91 -5.42 12.09
C MET A 8 1.17 -4.09 12.20
N LEU A 9 1.58 -3.12 11.39
CA LEU A 9 0.88 -1.85 11.17
C LEU A 9 0.13 -1.95 9.85
N GLU A 10 -1.19 -1.76 9.89
CA GLU A 10 -2.02 -1.55 8.71
C GLU A 10 -2.18 -0.04 8.48
N VAL A 11 -1.89 0.39 7.24
CA VAL A 11 -2.10 1.76 6.80
C VAL A 11 -3.04 1.74 5.60
N VAL A 12 -4.16 2.43 5.72
CA VAL A 12 -5.17 2.55 4.66
C VAL A 12 -5.19 3.99 4.15
N VAL A 13 -5.05 4.15 2.84
CA VAL A 13 -5.20 5.44 2.14
C VAL A 13 -6.32 5.32 1.13
N GLU A 14 -7.30 6.20 1.24
CA GLU A 14 -8.43 6.28 0.31
C GLU A 14 -8.43 7.63 -0.40
N ASP A 15 -8.56 7.60 -1.72
CA ASP A 15 -8.94 8.75 -2.52
C ASP A 15 -10.36 8.56 -3.07
N ASN A 16 -11.06 9.66 -3.34
CA ASN A 16 -12.36 9.69 -4.00
C ASN A 16 -12.21 10.15 -5.47
N GLY A 17 -11.07 9.87 -6.08
CA GLY A 17 -10.77 10.28 -7.45
C GLY A 17 -11.60 9.52 -8.49
N ILE A 18 -11.29 9.75 -9.77
CA ILE A 18 -12.01 9.09 -10.89
C ILE A 18 -11.81 7.56 -10.94
N GLY A 19 -10.98 6.97 -10.07
CA GLY A 19 -10.61 5.56 -10.05
C GLY A 19 -9.60 5.19 -11.14
N ARG A 20 -8.81 4.12 -10.92
CA ARG A 20 -7.81 3.69 -11.92
C ARG A 20 -8.46 3.20 -13.20
N ILE A 21 -9.64 2.58 -13.14
CA ILE A 21 -10.36 2.06 -14.30
C ILE A 21 -10.71 3.19 -15.27
N ARG A 22 -11.33 4.27 -14.79
CA ARG A 22 -11.70 5.40 -15.64
C ARG A 22 -10.46 6.18 -16.12
N ALA A 23 -9.41 6.26 -15.28
CA ALA A 23 -8.13 6.80 -15.70
C ALA A 23 -7.46 5.96 -16.80
N ALA A 24 -7.66 4.63 -16.80
CA ALA A 24 -7.22 3.70 -17.84
C ALA A 24 -7.84 4.00 -19.20
N GLU A 25 -9.15 4.18 -19.19
CA GLU A 25 -9.96 4.41 -20.39
C GLU A 25 -9.58 5.74 -21.05
N ILE A 26 -9.31 6.77 -20.24
CA ILE A 26 -8.95 8.10 -20.72
C ILE A 26 -7.51 8.15 -21.25
N ASN A 27 -6.57 7.49 -20.57
CA ASN A 27 -5.15 7.63 -20.86
C ASN A 27 -4.56 6.48 -21.71
N GLY A 28 -5.35 5.47 -22.03
CA GLY A 28 -4.92 4.27 -22.76
C GLY A 28 -4.19 3.24 -21.89
N ALA A 29 -4.31 1.96 -22.27
CA ALA A 29 -3.74 0.82 -21.52
C ALA A 29 -2.20 0.89 -21.35
N GLU A 30 -1.50 1.53 -22.29
CA GLU A 30 -0.05 1.75 -22.19
C GLU A 30 0.33 2.66 -21.04
N MET A 31 -0.49 3.66 -20.66
CA MET A 31 -0.12 4.61 -19.60
C MET A 31 -0.25 3.98 -18.19
N LEU A 32 -1.16 3.02 -18.01
CA LEU A 32 -1.23 2.21 -16.79
C LEU A 32 -0.07 1.23 -16.66
N SER A 33 0.35 0.63 -17.77
CA SER A 33 1.53 -0.24 -17.84
C SER A 33 2.84 0.56 -17.67
N GLN A 34 2.85 1.81 -18.16
CA GLN A 34 3.86 2.83 -17.88
C GLN A 34 3.69 3.39 -16.46
N LYS A 35 3.87 2.52 -15.47
CA LYS A 35 4.59 2.82 -14.24
C LYS A 35 3.97 3.97 -13.43
N SER A 36 3.07 3.64 -12.51
CA SER A 36 3.12 4.35 -11.23
C SER A 36 4.46 3.97 -10.56
N TYR A 37 5.53 4.69 -10.91
CA TYR A 37 6.87 4.53 -10.33
C TYR A 37 6.77 4.48 -8.80
N GLY A 38 5.86 5.26 -8.23
CA GLY A 38 5.47 5.19 -6.82
C GLY A 38 5.13 3.77 -6.36
N MET A 39 4.14 3.09 -6.95
CA MET A 39 3.78 1.72 -6.55
C MET A 39 4.90 0.71 -6.75
N ARG A 40 5.71 0.84 -7.81
CA ARG A 40 6.84 -0.06 -8.02
C ARG A 40 7.89 0.14 -6.93
N ILE A 41 8.29 1.39 -6.68
CA ILE A 41 9.24 1.74 -5.61
C ILE A 41 8.70 1.28 -4.26
N THR A 42 7.40 1.44 -4.00
CA THR A 42 6.76 0.98 -2.77
C THR A 42 6.85 -0.55 -2.64
N ARG A 43 6.52 -1.31 -3.70
CA ARG A 43 6.65 -2.78 -3.70
C ARG A 43 8.10 -3.22 -3.49
N ASP A 44 9.05 -2.59 -4.17
CA ASP A 44 10.48 -2.90 -4.02
C ASP A 44 10.95 -2.66 -2.58
N ARG A 45 10.52 -1.54 -1.97
CA ARG A 45 10.82 -1.24 -0.56
C ARG A 45 10.18 -2.23 0.41
N LEU A 46 8.93 -2.63 0.19
CA LEU A 46 8.25 -3.62 1.02
C LEU A 46 8.93 -4.98 0.91
N TYR A 47 9.34 -5.39 -0.29
CA TYR A 47 10.14 -6.61 -0.47
C TYR A 47 11.46 -6.57 0.34
N MET A 48 12.15 -5.42 0.34
CA MET A 48 13.35 -5.24 1.16
C MET A 48 13.05 -5.34 2.67
N ILE A 49 11.95 -4.76 3.13
CA ILE A 49 11.50 -4.85 4.53
C ILE A 49 11.23 -6.31 4.90
N SER A 50 10.49 -7.04 4.05
CA SER A 50 10.15 -8.43 4.32
C SER A 50 11.39 -9.31 4.47
N ASN A 51 12.36 -9.15 3.57
CA ASN A 51 13.61 -9.89 3.62
C ASN A 51 14.52 -9.48 4.80
N THR A 52 14.52 -8.20 5.17
CA THR A 52 15.34 -7.68 6.28
C THR A 52 14.85 -8.15 7.63
N TYR A 53 13.52 -8.22 7.81
CA TYR A 53 12.90 -8.52 9.10
C TYR A 53 12.33 -9.94 9.20
N GLN A 54 12.40 -10.74 8.13
CA GLN A 54 11.80 -12.08 8.05
C GLN A 54 10.30 -12.07 8.42
N ALA A 55 9.57 -11.07 7.91
CA ALA A 55 8.15 -10.85 8.18
C ALA A 55 7.44 -10.44 6.89
N ASP A 56 6.14 -10.71 6.78
CA ASP A 56 5.40 -10.42 5.55
C ASP A 56 4.94 -8.95 5.53
N ALA A 57 5.60 -8.12 4.71
CA ALA A 57 5.14 -6.78 4.35
C ALA A 57 4.56 -6.78 2.92
N ASP A 58 3.41 -6.13 2.74
CA ASP A 58 2.69 -6.13 1.46
C ASP A 58 1.94 -4.82 1.20
N VAL A 59 1.48 -4.68 -0.04
CA VAL A 59 0.60 -3.60 -0.48
C VAL A 59 -0.46 -4.13 -1.44
N SER A 60 -1.71 -3.77 -1.18
CA SER A 60 -2.85 -4.05 -2.04
C SER A 60 -3.53 -2.77 -2.50
N VAL A 61 -4.22 -2.87 -3.63
CA VAL A 61 -4.96 -1.76 -4.24
C VAL A 61 -6.35 -2.29 -4.58
N GLU A 62 -7.38 -1.56 -4.17
CA GLU A 62 -8.78 -1.83 -4.45
C GLU A 62 -9.39 -0.61 -5.14
N ASP A 63 -10.02 -0.83 -6.30
CA ASP A 63 -10.84 0.20 -6.96
C ASP A 63 -12.23 0.22 -6.30
N LEU A 64 -12.64 1.39 -5.80
CA LEU A 64 -13.92 1.55 -5.13
C LEU A 64 -15.01 1.88 -6.15
N ALA A 65 -16.21 1.35 -5.93
CA ALA A 65 -17.40 1.66 -6.73
C ALA A 65 -18.52 2.23 -5.84
N LEU A 66 -19.23 3.24 -6.35
CA LEU A 66 -20.42 3.79 -5.73
C LEU A 66 -21.64 2.89 -5.99
N LYS A 67 -22.73 3.14 -5.26
CA LYS A 67 -23.99 2.37 -5.38
C LYS A 67 -24.61 2.42 -6.78
N ASP A 68 -24.32 3.47 -7.54
CA ASP A 68 -24.77 3.67 -8.92
C ASP A 68 -23.85 3.01 -9.96
N GLY A 69 -22.79 2.31 -9.52
CA GLY A 69 -21.82 1.66 -10.38
C GLY A 69 -20.73 2.59 -10.92
N SER A 70 -20.76 3.88 -10.57
CA SER A 70 -19.69 4.81 -10.94
C SER A 70 -18.45 4.63 -10.05
N ALA A 71 -17.29 5.10 -10.53
CA ALA A 71 -16.04 5.03 -9.77
C ALA A 71 -16.15 5.84 -8.46
N GLY A 72 -15.86 5.18 -7.34
CA GLY A 72 -15.84 5.75 -6.00
C GLY A 72 -14.45 6.12 -5.50
N GLY A 73 -13.41 5.90 -6.32
CA GLY A 73 -12.01 6.20 -6.01
C GLY A 73 -11.14 4.95 -5.85
N THR A 74 -10.05 5.09 -5.10
CA THR A 74 -9.06 4.01 -4.89
C THR A 74 -8.73 3.87 -3.42
N ARG A 75 -8.69 2.63 -2.92
CA ARG A 75 -8.13 2.28 -1.61
C ARG A 75 -6.79 1.59 -1.79
N VAL A 76 -5.79 2.01 -1.02
CA VAL A 76 -4.48 1.37 -0.93
C VAL A 76 -4.28 0.93 0.52
N THR A 77 -4.03 -0.36 0.72
CA THR A 77 -3.74 -0.93 2.04
C THR A 77 -2.28 -1.39 2.06
N VAL A 78 -1.55 -1.00 3.10
CA VAL A 78 -0.14 -1.35 3.29
C VAL A 78 0.03 -2.02 4.65
N HIS A 79 0.67 -3.19 4.67
CA HIS A 79 1.03 -3.90 5.90
C HIS A 79 2.55 -3.85 6.10
N ILE A 80 2.98 -3.34 7.25
CA ILE A 80 4.41 -3.22 7.58
C ILE A 80 4.67 -3.74 9.00
N PRO A 81 5.67 -4.60 9.21
CA PRO A 81 6.12 -4.98 10.55
C PRO A 81 6.77 -3.79 11.24
N PHE A 82 6.46 -3.56 12.52
CA PHE A 82 7.07 -2.48 13.28
C PHE A 82 7.62 -2.94 14.64
N ARG A 83 8.68 -2.27 15.08
CA ARG A 83 9.20 -2.38 16.44
C ARG A 83 8.97 -1.06 17.16
N HIS A 84 8.25 -1.14 18.29
CA HIS A 84 8.15 0.00 19.19
C HIS A 84 9.52 0.26 19.84
N ILE A 85 10.10 1.43 19.59
CA ILE A 85 11.29 1.92 20.29
C ILE A 85 10.79 2.83 21.41
N ALA A 86 10.90 2.37 22.66
CA ALA A 86 10.61 3.24 23.80
C ALA A 86 11.71 4.31 23.88
N THR A 87 11.36 5.56 23.61
CA THR A 87 12.23 6.70 23.94
C THR A 87 12.31 6.81 25.45
N LYS A 88 13.49 6.56 26.03
CA LYS A 88 13.76 7.04 27.39
C LYS A 88 13.68 8.56 27.31
N GLY A 89 12.80 9.16 28.12
CA GLY A 89 12.59 10.60 28.16
C GLY A 89 13.93 11.32 28.15
N VAL A 90 14.08 12.21 27.18
CA VAL A 90 15.12 13.23 27.23
C VAL A 90 14.72 14.12 28.40
N VAL A 91 15.33 13.86 29.56
CA VAL A 91 15.36 14.79 30.70
C VAL A 91 16.38 15.88 30.41
#